data_AF-A0A2S0HWM6-F1
#
_entry.id   AF-A0A2S0HWM6-F1
#
_cell.length_a   1.000
_cell.length_b   1.000
_cell.length_c   1.000
_cell.angle_alpha   90.00
_cell.angle_beta   90.00
_cell.angle_gamma   90.00
#
_symmetry.space_group_name_H-M   'P 1'
#
loop_
_entity.id
_entity.type
_entity.pdbx_description
1 polymer ?
#
loop_
_entity_poly.entity_id
_entity_poly.type
_entity_poly.pdbx_seq_one_letter_code
_entity_poly.pdbx_strand_id
1 'polypeptide(L)'
;MKILIAISTVAILTFQGCNQQTNNTVKGVQYAGALQEIMGGNLDASITLKELQETPDLYALGAAEGLKGEIQIFNSKPYVSKVTPEQLVVENDFTSNAALLVYAQVPEWQEVSIPKAILTLKQFEDFLEYTALKAEIDTSKPFPFMIEGHIRKINWHVVNWNENNVNHSREAHMASGLNGIVVEENVEIIGFYSKDHKGVFTHHNANWHMHFRAKDQNLAGHLDDLLLGEYMTLKLPKQL
;
A
#
# COMPACT_ATOMS: atom_id res chain seq x y z
N MET A 1 -78.22 28.30 -4.26
CA MET A 1 -77.46 27.03 -4.38
C MET A 1 -76.04 27.36 -4.83
N LYS A 2 -75.07 27.38 -3.91
CA LYS A 2 -73.63 27.45 -4.19
C LYS A 2 -72.95 26.53 -3.18
N ILE A 3 -72.49 25.38 -3.63
CA ILE A 3 -71.76 24.40 -2.82
C ILE A 3 -70.30 24.82 -2.85
N LEU A 4 -69.73 25.19 -1.70
CA LEU A 4 -68.30 25.44 -1.56
C LEU A 4 -67.64 24.12 -1.18
N ILE A 5 -66.90 23.52 -2.12
CA ILE A 5 -66.09 22.33 -1.88
C ILE A 5 -64.73 22.82 -1.35
N ALA A 6 -64.47 22.59 -0.06
CA ALA A 6 -63.17 22.83 0.54
C ALA A 6 -62.23 21.68 0.17
N ILE A 7 -61.28 21.95 -0.72
CA ILE A 7 -60.21 21.01 -1.09
C ILE A 7 -59.13 21.11 -0.02
N SER A 8 -59.02 20.08 0.82
CA SER A 8 -57.95 19.96 1.82
C SER A 8 -56.69 19.45 1.12
N THR A 9 -55.71 20.33 0.92
CA THR A 9 -54.38 19.99 0.39
C THR A 9 -53.60 19.21 1.46
N VAL A 10 -53.41 17.91 1.24
CA VAL A 10 -52.52 17.07 2.03
C VAL A 10 -51.08 17.37 1.61
N ALA A 11 -50.31 18.00 2.49
CA ALA A 11 -48.88 18.23 2.30
C ALA A 11 -48.12 16.90 2.53
N ILE A 12 -47.60 16.32 1.46
CA ILE A 12 -46.73 15.15 1.50
C ILE A 12 -45.34 15.62 1.95
N LEU A 13 -45.02 15.40 3.23
CA LEU A 13 -43.67 15.54 3.77
C LEU A 13 -42.80 14.41 3.24
N THR A 14 -41.98 14.69 2.23
CA THR A 14 -40.92 13.80 1.79
C THR A 14 -39.77 13.87 2.81
N PHE A 15 -39.59 12.81 3.58
CA PHE A 15 -38.38 12.61 4.37
C PHE A 15 -37.21 12.39 3.41
N GLN A 16 -36.46 13.45 3.10
CA GLN A 16 -35.13 13.28 2.54
C GLN A 16 -34.23 12.74 3.65
N GLY A 17 -34.03 11.43 3.66
CA GLY A 17 -32.98 10.82 4.44
C GLY A 17 -31.65 11.37 3.93
N CYS A 18 -30.99 12.24 4.72
CA CYS A 18 -29.58 12.53 4.52
C CYS A 18 -28.83 11.22 4.68
N ASN A 19 -28.47 10.60 3.56
CA ASN A 19 -27.45 9.57 3.55
C ASN A 19 -26.14 10.32 3.84
N GLN A 20 -25.77 10.44 5.12
CA GLN A 20 -24.45 10.90 5.50
C GLN A 20 -23.48 9.84 5.01
N GLN A 21 -22.99 10.02 3.78
CA GLN A 21 -21.78 9.37 3.31
C GLN A 21 -20.69 9.81 4.29
N THR A 22 -20.35 8.94 5.23
CA THR A 22 -19.19 9.14 6.10
C THR A 22 -18.00 9.16 5.17
N ASN A 23 -17.51 10.35 4.84
CA ASN A 23 -16.22 10.49 4.19
C ASN A 23 -15.21 9.92 5.20
N ASN A 24 -14.84 8.66 5.03
CA ASN A 24 -13.80 7.99 5.80
C ASN A 24 -12.47 8.62 5.42
N THR A 25 -12.19 9.79 5.97
CA THR A 25 -10.91 10.48 5.79
C THR A 25 -9.89 9.84 6.72
N VAL A 26 -8.92 9.14 6.13
CA VAL A 26 -7.72 8.64 6.78
C VAL A 26 -6.78 9.84 6.95
N LYS A 27 -6.38 10.13 8.19
CA LYS A 27 -5.45 11.22 8.49
C LYS A 27 -4.06 10.66 8.75
N GLY A 28 -3.06 11.17 8.04
CA GLY A 28 -1.69 10.65 8.12
C GLY A 28 -1.58 9.18 7.74
N VAL A 29 -0.47 8.57 8.15
CA VAL A 29 -0.24 7.13 7.98
C VAL A 29 -0.93 6.34 9.09
N GLN A 30 -1.72 5.36 8.71
CA GLN A 30 -2.35 4.37 9.58
C GLN A 30 -1.77 2.99 9.29
N TYR A 31 -1.87 2.08 10.26
CA TYR A 31 -1.48 0.69 10.06
C TYR A 31 -2.33 -0.26 10.91
N ALA A 32 -2.41 -1.51 10.48
CA ALA A 32 -3.05 -2.61 11.19
C ALA A 32 -2.13 -3.84 11.15
N GLY A 33 -2.00 -4.55 12.27
CA GLY A 33 -1.05 -5.65 12.46
C GLY A 33 0.40 -5.18 12.58
N ALA A 34 1.31 -6.13 12.82
CA ALA A 34 2.74 -5.86 12.96
C ALA A 34 3.61 -7.04 12.50
N LEU A 35 4.74 -6.76 11.86
CA LEU A 35 5.69 -7.78 11.40
C LEU A 35 6.20 -8.64 12.56
N GLN A 36 6.44 -8.07 13.73
CA GLN A 36 6.86 -8.82 14.92
C GLN A 36 5.82 -9.84 15.40
N GLU A 37 4.53 -9.59 15.18
CA GLU A 37 3.45 -10.54 15.50
C GLU A 37 3.43 -11.68 14.47
N ILE A 38 3.60 -11.35 13.19
CA ILE A 38 3.75 -12.31 12.09
C ILE A 38 4.95 -13.24 12.32
N MET A 39 6.10 -12.66 12.69
CA MET A 39 7.31 -13.43 13.02
C MET A 39 7.14 -14.25 14.31
N GLY A 40 6.20 -13.86 15.17
CA GLY A 40 5.75 -14.64 16.33
C GLY A 40 4.72 -15.72 16.01
N GLY A 41 4.29 -15.83 14.75
CA GLY A 41 3.34 -16.84 14.26
C GLY A 41 1.87 -16.40 14.24
N ASN A 42 1.54 -15.16 14.60
CA ASN A 42 0.19 -14.64 14.43
C ASN A 42 -0.03 -14.19 12.97
N LEU A 43 -0.78 -14.98 12.21
CA LEU A 43 -1.04 -14.73 10.79
C LEU A 43 -2.50 -14.32 10.50
N ASP A 44 -3.28 -14.07 11.56
CA ASP A 44 -4.71 -13.75 11.45
C ASP A 44 -4.94 -12.36 10.81
N ALA A 45 -6.13 -12.17 10.23
CA ALA A 45 -6.54 -10.87 9.71
C ALA A 45 -6.56 -9.79 10.81
N SER A 46 -5.85 -8.69 10.59
CA SER A 46 -5.91 -7.47 11.39
C SER A 46 -6.83 -6.40 10.79
N ILE A 47 -7.05 -6.45 9.47
CA ILE A 47 -7.96 -5.57 8.74
C ILE A 47 -8.47 -6.26 7.46
N THR A 48 -9.71 -5.97 7.06
CA THR A 48 -10.23 -6.35 5.73
C THR A 48 -10.10 -5.17 4.76
N LEU A 49 -9.63 -5.42 3.54
CA LEU A 49 -9.51 -4.36 2.53
C LEU A 49 -10.87 -3.72 2.19
N LYS A 50 -11.97 -4.45 2.37
CA LYS A 50 -13.33 -3.95 2.16
C LYS A 50 -13.66 -2.70 3.00
N GLU A 51 -13.07 -2.54 4.19
CA GLU A 51 -13.25 -1.34 5.01
C GLU A 51 -12.68 -0.08 4.35
N LEU A 52 -11.72 -0.24 3.44
CA LEU A 52 -11.01 0.83 2.75
C LEU A 52 -11.52 1.09 1.33
N GLN A 53 -12.49 0.30 0.83
CA GLN A 53 -12.95 0.35 -0.57
C GLN A 53 -13.42 1.74 -1.01
N GLU A 54 -14.13 2.46 -0.14
CA GLU A 54 -14.68 3.80 -0.43
C GLU A 54 -13.72 4.94 -0.05
N THR A 55 -12.46 4.61 0.22
CA THR A 55 -11.43 5.59 0.57
C THR A 55 -10.80 6.15 -0.70
N PRO A 56 -11.00 7.45 -1.03
CA PRO A 56 -10.35 8.06 -2.19
C PRO A 56 -8.86 8.23 -1.97
N ASP A 57 -8.09 8.32 -3.06
CA ASP A 57 -6.65 8.60 -3.04
C ASP A 57 -5.85 7.67 -2.11
N LEU A 58 -6.32 6.42 -1.97
CA LEU A 58 -5.77 5.44 -1.04
C LEU A 58 -4.47 4.86 -1.59
N TYR A 59 -3.45 4.82 -0.75
CA TYR A 59 -2.22 4.10 -1.00
C TYR A 59 -1.93 3.18 0.18
N ALA A 60 -1.55 1.94 -0.10
CA ALA A 60 -1.30 0.95 0.93
C ALA A 60 -0.31 -0.11 0.46
N LEU A 61 0.33 -0.78 1.42
CA LEU A 61 1.06 -2.02 1.19
C LEU A 61 1.01 -2.90 2.44
N GLY A 62 1.21 -4.21 2.26
CA GLY A 62 1.15 -5.15 3.38
C GLY A 62 1.12 -6.61 2.95
N ALA A 63 0.92 -7.51 3.91
CA ALA A 63 0.86 -8.94 3.69
C ALA A 63 -0.56 -9.47 3.89
N ALA A 64 -1.01 -10.35 3.00
CA ALA A 64 -2.33 -10.97 3.10
C ALA A 64 -2.43 -11.87 4.34
N GLU A 65 -3.64 -12.05 4.85
CA GLU A 65 -3.96 -13.02 5.90
C GLU A 65 -3.36 -14.40 5.59
N GLY A 66 -2.86 -15.08 6.62
CA GLY A 66 -2.19 -16.38 6.49
C GLY A 66 -0.88 -16.32 5.69
N LEU A 67 -0.36 -15.13 5.39
CA LEU A 67 0.78 -14.90 4.49
C LEU A 67 0.58 -15.59 3.14
N LYS A 68 -0.62 -15.43 2.58
CA LYS A 68 -1.05 -16.00 1.30
C LYS A 68 -0.92 -15.03 0.13
N GLY A 69 -0.04 -14.05 0.24
CA GLY A 69 0.21 -13.08 -0.81
C GLY A 69 0.65 -11.72 -0.29
N GLU A 70 0.88 -10.81 -1.22
CA GLU A 70 1.25 -9.42 -0.96
C GLU A 70 0.13 -8.49 -1.42
N ILE A 71 -0.07 -7.41 -0.66
CA ILE A 71 -1.07 -6.39 -0.94
C ILE A 71 -0.36 -5.10 -1.33
N GLN A 72 -0.84 -4.44 -2.38
CA GLN A 72 -0.46 -3.08 -2.76
C GLN A 72 -1.71 -2.35 -3.23
N ILE A 73 -1.87 -1.09 -2.84
CA ILE A 73 -2.95 -0.23 -3.33
C ILE A 73 -2.32 1.04 -3.90
N PHE A 74 -2.66 1.34 -5.14
CA PHE A 74 -2.21 2.53 -5.85
C PHE A 74 -3.42 3.34 -6.26
N ASN A 75 -3.61 4.52 -5.68
CA ASN A 75 -4.71 5.42 -6.00
C ASN A 75 -6.08 4.71 -5.95
N SER A 76 -6.38 4.09 -4.80
CA SER A 76 -7.61 3.33 -4.52
C SER A 76 -7.84 2.12 -5.43
N LYS A 77 -6.81 1.64 -6.14
CA LYS A 77 -6.86 0.40 -6.92
C LYS A 77 -5.99 -0.65 -6.25
N PRO A 78 -6.58 -1.72 -5.71
CA PRO A 78 -5.85 -2.80 -5.08
C PRO A 78 -5.24 -3.72 -6.15
N TYR A 79 -4.09 -4.27 -5.79
CA TYR A 79 -3.37 -5.32 -6.48
C TYR A 79 -2.96 -6.28 -5.37
N VAL A 80 -3.45 -7.51 -5.43
CA VAL A 80 -3.16 -8.54 -4.42
C VAL A 80 -2.54 -9.72 -5.15
N SER A 81 -1.23 -9.88 -4.99
CA SER A 81 -0.51 -10.96 -5.64
C SER A 81 -0.53 -12.21 -4.77
N LYS A 82 -0.92 -13.33 -5.37
CA LYS A 82 -1.01 -14.64 -4.73
C LYS A 82 -0.29 -15.68 -5.58
N VAL A 83 0.23 -16.70 -4.92
CA VAL A 83 0.85 -17.85 -5.58
C VAL A 83 -0.15 -19.00 -5.62
N THR A 84 -0.53 -19.43 -6.80
CA THR A 84 -1.23 -20.71 -7.01
C THR A 84 -0.22 -21.79 -7.38
N PRO A 85 -0.59 -23.09 -7.40
CA PRO A 85 0.30 -24.17 -7.84
C PRO A 85 0.86 -23.98 -9.26
N GLU A 86 0.18 -23.18 -10.09
CA GLU A 86 0.47 -23.07 -11.52
C GLU A 86 1.15 -21.74 -11.88
N GLN A 87 0.85 -20.65 -11.16
CA GLN A 87 1.34 -19.31 -11.52
C GLN A 87 1.15 -18.28 -10.39
N LEU A 88 1.76 -17.11 -10.57
CA LEU A 88 1.41 -15.90 -9.85
C LEU A 88 0.11 -15.31 -10.43
N VAL A 89 -0.81 -14.91 -9.57
CA VAL A 89 -2.07 -14.25 -9.94
C VAL A 89 -2.15 -12.92 -9.21
N VAL A 90 -2.62 -11.87 -9.89
CA VAL A 90 -2.89 -10.55 -9.29
C VAL A 90 -4.39 -10.29 -9.30
N GLU A 91 -4.99 -10.25 -8.11
CA GLU A 91 -6.38 -9.88 -7.91
C GLU A 91 -6.51 -8.36 -7.77
N ASN A 92 -7.59 -7.77 -8.29
CA ASN A 92 -7.76 -6.31 -8.38
C ASN A 92 -9.01 -5.81 -7.65
N ASP A 93 -9.35 -6.43 -6.53
CA ASP A 93 -10.51 -6.08 -5.71
C ASP A 93 -10.17 -5.98 -4.21
N PHE A 94 -11.14 -5.51 -3.43
CA PHE A 94 -10.99 -5.27 -1.98
C PHE A 94 -11.46 -6.46 -1.12
N THR A 95 -11.56 -7.68 -1.69
CA THR A 95 -12.10 -8.83 -0.94
C THR A 95 -11.10 -9.51 -0.02
N SER A 96 -9.81 -9.23 -0.18
CA SER A 96 -8.74 -9.83 0.63
C SER A 96 -8.66 -9.23 2.04
N ASN A 97 -8.20 -10.05 2.99
CA ASN A 97 -7.82 -9.63 4.34
C ASN A 97 -6.30 -9.44 4.44
N ALA A 98 -5.86 -8.60 5.37
CA ALA A 98 -4.44 -8.36 5.63
C ALA A 98 -4.08 -8.75 7.07
N ALA A 99 -2.99 -9.52 7.22
CA ALA A 99 -2.34 -9.73 8.51
C ALA A 99 -1.52 -8.50 8.93
N LEU A 100 -1.01 -7.75 7.95
CA LEU A 100 -0.32 -6.48 8.12
C LEU A 100 -0.70 -5.56 6.97
N LEU A 101 -1.05 -4.30 7.27
CA LEU A 101 -1.26 -3.27 6.26
C LEU A 101 -0.82 -1.91 6.80
N VAL A 102 -0.07 -1.15 6.02
CA VAL A 102 0.18 0.28 6.24
C VAL A 102 -0.44 1.07 5.09
N TYR A 103 -1.13 2.17 5.41
CA TYR A 103 -1.94 2.90 4.44
C TYR A 103 -2.06 4.40 4.77
N ALA A 104 -2.32 5.20 3.74
CA ALA A 104 -2.57 6.63 3.84
C ALA A 104 -3.42 7.13 2.67
N GLN A 105 -4.07 8.28 2.83
CA GLN A 105 -4.64 9.05 1.72
C GLN A 105 -3.62 10.05 1.21
N VAL A 106 -3.38 10.09 -0.10
CA VAL A 106 -2.48 11.07 -0.72
C VAL A 106 -3.17 11.71 -1.93
N PRO A 107 -3.98 12.77 -1.72
CA PRO A 107 -4.73 13.42 -2.80
C PRO A 107 -3.83 14.06 -3.86
N GLU A 108 -2.66 14.56 -3.44
CA GLU A 108 -1.72 15.19 -4.35
C GLU A 108 -0.28 14.81 -4.03
N TRP A 109 0.44 14.48 -5.12
CA TRP A 109 1.87 14.24 -5.12
C TRP A 109 2.62 15.46 -5.65
N GLN A 110 3.81 15.70 -5.10
CA GLN A 110 4.85 16.52 -5.71
C GLN A 110 5.96 15.62 -6.22
N GLU A 111 6.52 15.97 -7.37
CA GLU A 111 7.48 15.13 -8.10
C GLU A 111 8.88 15.72 -8.04
N VAL A 112 9.87 14.86 -7.82
CA VAL A 112 11.29 15.20 -7.80
C VAL A 112 12.05 14.14 -8.60
N SER A 113 12.88 14.56 -9.55
CA SER A 113 13.73 13.62 -10.28
C SER A 113 14.80 13.02 -9.37
N ILE A 114 14.98 11.71 -9.42
CA ILE A 114 16.02 11.02 -8.67
C ILE A 114 17.37 11.22 -9.40
N PRO A 115 18.40 11.78 -8.73
CA PRO A 115 19.71 11.98 -9.35
C PRO A 115 20.36 10.65 -9.75
N LYS A 116 21.02 10.60 -10.91
CA LYS A 116 21.74 9.41 -11.40
C LYS A 116 22.86 8.91 -10.47
N ALA A 117 23.32 9.76 -9.56
CA ALA A 117 24.34 9.41 -8.57
C ALA A 117 23.80 8.52 -7.43
N ILE A 118 22.48 8.37 -7.31
CA ILE A 118 21.84 7.47 -6.35
C ILE A 118 21.83 6.06 -6.93
N LEU A 119 22.76 5.22 -6.47
CA LEU A 119 23.02 3.89 -7.03
C LEU A 119 22.62 2.75 -6.08
N THR A 120 22.35 3.06 -4.82
CA THR A 120 22.06 2.07 -3.77
C THR A 120 20.83 2.46 -2.98
N LEU A 121 20.15 1.48 -2.39
CA LEU A 121 19.03 1.72 -1.48
C LEU A 121 19.39 2.58 -0.27
N LYS A 122 20.64 2.49 0.22
CA LYS A 122 21.10 3.36 1.31
C LYS A 122 21.19 4.82 0.87
N GLN A 123 21.79 5.07 -0.29
CA GLN A 123 21.83 6.43 -0.87
C GLN A 123 20.42 6.94 -1.18
N PHE A 124 19.52 6.06 -1.61
CA PHE A 124 18.13 6.42 -1.84
C PHE A 124 17.41 6.79 -0.53
N GLU A 125 17.60 6.04 0.55
CA GLU A 125 17.04 6.37 1.86
C GLU A 125 17.52 7.76 2.35
N ASP A 126 18.82 8.05 2.23
CA ASP A 126 19.39 9.35 2.61
C ASP A 126 18.84 10.48 1.71
N PHE A 127 18.68 10.23 0.40
CA PHE A 127 18.08 11.16 -0.55
C PHE A 127 16.59 11.41 -0.27
N LEU A 128 15.83 10.36 0.06
CA LEU A 128 14.42 10.41 0.39
C LEU A 128 14.19 11.29 1.62
N GLU A 129 14.94 11.05 2.70
CA GLU A 129 14.84 11.84 3.92
C GLU A 129 15.19 13.31 3.68
N TYR A 130 16.28 13.58 2.95
CA TYR A 130 16.68 14.94 2.59
C TYR A 130 15.62 15.67 1.76
N THR A 131 15.05 14.97 0.77
CA THR A 131 14.05 15.54 -0.13
C THR A 131 12.72 15.77 0.59
N ALA A 132 12.33 14.86 1.49
CA ALA A 132 11.16 15.02 2.35
C ALA A 132 11.28 16.24 3.27
N LEU A 133 12.44 16.44 3.91
CA LEU A 133 12.68 17.63 4.74
C LEU A 133 12.60 18.92 3.92
N LYS A 134 13.13 18.93 2.70
CA LYS A 134 13.00 20.08 1.77
C LYS A 134 11.57 20.34 1.32
N ALA A 135 10.77 19.29 1.24
CA ALA A 135 9.35 19.33 0.94
C ALA A 135 8.47 19.65 2.17
N GLU A 136 9.08 20.06 3.29
CA GLU A 136 8.41 20.40 4.55
C GLU A 136 7.64 19.22 5.20
N ILE A 137 8.03 17.99 4.87
CA ILE A 137 7.49 16.78 5.52
C ILE A 137 8.26 16.53 6.83
N ASP A 138 7.52 16.34 7.91
CA ASP A 138 8.06 15.95 9.22
C ASP A 138 8.57 14.50 9.18
N THR A 139 9.87 14.32 8.96
CA THR A 139 10.50 12.98 8.87
C THR A 139 10.65 12.26 10.22
N SER A 140 10.21 12.88 11.33
CA SER A 140 10.02 12.16 12.59
C SER A 140 8.74 11.33 12.59
N LYS A 141 7.79 11.63 11.69
CA LYS A 141 6.54 10.89 11.51
C LYS A 141 6.62 9.97 10.29
N PRO A 142 5.81 8.90 10.26
CA PRO A 142 5.72 8.08 9.07
C PRO A 142 5.09 8.84 7.91
N PHE A 143 5.57 8.58 6.68
CA PHE A 143 5.00 9.14 5.45
C PHE A 143 5.09 8.16 4.27
N PRO A 144 4.11 8.18 3.35
CA PRO A 144 4.19 7.44 2.11
C PRO A 144 5.07 8.16 1.09
N PHE A 145 5.64 7.42 0.16
CA PHE A 145 6.32 7.92 -1.03
C PHE A 145 6.05 6.98 -2.21
N MET A 146 6.21 7.46 -3.43
CA MET A 146 6.24 6.59 -4.60
C MET A 146 7.51 6.78 -5.41
N ILE A 147 7.90 5.73 -6.14
CA ILE A 147 8.91 5.81 -7.19
C ILE A 147 8.25 5.34 -8.48
N GLU A 148 8.40 6.10 -9.55
CA GLU A 148 7.92 5.70 -10.88
C GLU A 148 9.03 5.84 -11.91
N GLY A 149 9.11 4.88 -12.83
CA GLY A 149 9.97 4.98 -14.00
C GLY A 149 10.48 3.63 -14.47
N HIS A 150 11.48 3.69 -15.34
CA HIS A 150 12.17 2.53 -15.86
C HIS A 150 13.28 2.12 -14.88
N ILE A 151 13.19 0.93 -14.31
CA ILE A 151 14.21 0.37 -13.40
C ILE A 151 15.32 -0.33 -14.16
N ARG A 152 16.50 -0.47 -13.55
CA ARG A 152 17.51 -1.42 -14.03
C ARG A 152 17.20 -2.82 -13.53
N LYS A 153 16.87 -2.93 -12.25
CA LYS A 153 16.59 -4.23 -11.62
C LYS A 153 15.75 -4.10 -10.35
N ILE A 154 14.83 -5.03 -10.15
CA ILE A 154 14.14 -5.29 -8.87
C ILE A 154 14.33 -6.76 -8.52
N ASN A 155 14.69 -7.06 -7.26
CA ASN A 155 14.46 -8.38 -6.67
C ASN A 155 13.14 -8.33 -5.89
N TRP A 156 12.31 -9.35 -6.04
CA TRP A 156 11.01 -9.37 -5.42
C TRP A 156 10.61 -10.76 -4.93
N HIS A 157 9.61 -10.78 -4.05
CA HIS A 157 8.90 -11.99 -3.67
C HIS A 157 7.40 -11.76 -3.48
N VAL A 158 6.68 -12.88 -3.45
CA VAL A 158 5.28 -13.00 -3.01
C VAL A 158 5.19 -14.19 -2.08
N VAL A 159 4.86 -13.93 -0.81
CA VAL A 159 4.75 -15.01 0.19
C VAL A 159 3.63 -15.99 -0.13
N ASN A 160 3.86 -17.26 0.18
CA ASN A 160 2.82 -18.29 0.22
C ASN A 160 3.15 -19.28 1.33
N TRP A 161 2.81 -18.89 2.55
CA TRP A 161 3.18 -19.63 3.74
C TRP A 161 2.48 -20.98 3.84
N ASN A 162 3.19 -22.02 4.26
CA ASN A 162 2.56 -23.27 4.65
C ASN A 162 2.13 -23.15 6.12
N GLU A 163 0.83 -23.24 6.41
CA GLU A 163 0.28 -23.16 7.76
C GLU A 163 0.86 -24.21 8.73
N ASN A 164 1.37 -25.33 8.21
CA ASN A 164 2.03 -26.37 9.01
C ASN A 164 3.52 -26.06 9.27
N ASN A 165 4.07 -25.00 8.69
CA ASN A 165 5.43 -24.58 8.93
C ASN A 165 5.52 -23.80 10.24
N VAL A 166 6.25 -24.36 11.20
CA VAL A 166 6.48 -23.76 12.53
C VAL A 166 7.73 -22.88 12.59
N ASN A 167 8.57 -22.88 11.55
CA ASN A 167 9.81 -22.11 11.52
C ASN A 167 9.56 -20.73 10.89
N HIS A 168 9.22 -19.73 11.72
CA HIS A 168 9.00 -18.34 11.31
C HIS A 168 10.31 -17.51 11.18
N SER A 169 11.40 -18.12 10.69
CA SER A 169 12.64 -17.38 10.38
C SER A 169 12.47 -16.54 9.12
N ARG A 170 13.25 -15.45 9.00
CA ARG A 170 13.23 -14.59 7.80
C ARG A 170 13.48 -15.40 6.53
N GLU A 171 14.44 -16.31 6.58
CA GLU A 171 14.80 -17.19 5.47
C GLU A 171 13.63 -18.09 5.06
N ALA A 172 12.87 -18.61 6.03
CA ALA A 172 11.69 -19.40 5.73
C ALA A 172 10.57 -18.57 5.10
N HIS A 173 10.36 -17.33 5.56
CA HIS A 173 9.37 -16.41 4.97
C HIS A 173 9.73 -16.06 3.52
N MET A 174 10.99 -15.69 3.26
CA MET A 174 11.46 -15.38 1.90
C MET A 174 11.46 -16.60 0.96
N ALA A 175 11.68 -17.80 1.50
CA ALA A 175 11.59 -19.04 0.75
C ALA A 175 10.14 -19.52 0.56
N SER A 176 9.17 -18.90 1.24
CA SER A 176 7.76 -19.23 1.07
C SER A 176 7.20 -18.50 -0.15
N GLY A 177 6.67 -19.25 -1.11
CA GLY A 177 6.08 -18.71 -2.31
C GLY A 177 7.06 -18.50 -3.47
N LEU A 178 6.85 -17.41 -4.23
CA LEU A 178 7.59 -17.13 -5.45
C LEU A 178 8.50 -15.93 -5.24
N ASN A 179 9.67 -15.96 -5.86
CA ASN A 179 10.58 -14.84 -5.94
C ASN A 179 11.17 -14.74 -7.34
N GLY A 180 11.71 -13.57 -7.68
CA GLY A 180 12.25 -13.35 -9.00
C GLY A 180 13.02 -12.05 -9.13
N ILE A 181 13.47 -11.84 -10.37
CA ILE A 181 14.18 -10.65 -10.78
C ILE A 181 13.45 -10.07 -11.98
N VAL A 182 13.13 -8.77 -11.91
CA VAL A 182 12.70 -7.97 -13.07
C VAL A 182 13.85 -7.07 -13.45
N VAL A 183 14.13 -6.93 -14.75
CA VAL A 183 15.17 -6.04 -15.27
C VAL A 183 14.60 -5.17 -16.37
N GLU A 184 15.10 -3.94 -16.48
CA GLU A 184 14.79 -3.03 -17.59
C GLU A 184 13.28 -2.90 -17.89
N GLU A 185 12.50 -2.60 -16.86
CA GLU A 185 11.02 -2.57 -16.92
C GLU A 185 10.46 -1.26 -16.35
N ASN A 186 9.30 -0.83 -16.85
CA ASN A 186 8.57 0.28 -16.26
C ASN A 186 7.72 -0.21 -15.09
N VAL A 187 7.92 0.42 -13.93
CA VAL A 187 7.25 0.04 -12.68
C VAL A 187 6.72 1.25 -11.93
N GLU A 188 5.77 0.98 -11.05
CA GLU A 188 5.37 1.87 -9.96
C GLU A 188 5.68 1.18 -8.63
N ILE A 189 6.30 1.91 -7.73
CA ILE A 189 6.69 1.45 -6.41
C ILE A 189 5.98 2.35 -5.40
N ILE A 190 5.30 1.73 -4.44
CA ILE A 190 4.75 2.41 -3.27
C ILE A 190 5.63 2.06 -2.08
N GLY A 191 5.97 3.05 -1.27
CA GLY A 191 6.73 2.85 -0.06
C GLY A 191 6.20 3.67 1.11
N PHE A 192 6.50 3.20 2.32
CA PHE A 192 6.26 3.94 3.56
C PHE A 192 7.59 4.09 4.29
N TYR A 193 7.94 5.33 4.64
CA TYR A 193 9.11 5.66 5.44
C TYR A 193 8.71 5.84 6.91
N SER A 194 9.52 5.34 7.83
CA SER A 194 9.35 5.52 9.28
C SER A 194 10.61 5.11 10.05
N LYS A 195 11.06 5.96 10.99
CA LYS A 195 12.15 5.63 11.94
C LYS A 195 11.65 4.85 13.16
N ASP A 196 10.38 4.99 13.51
CA ASP A 196 9.80 4.52 14.77
C ASP A 196 9.03 3.20 14.66
N HIS A 197 8.83 2.68 13.43
CA HIS A 197 7.96 1.51 13.17
C HIS A 197 8.71 0.28 12.65
N LYS A 198 9.98 0.13 13.04
CA LYS A 198 10.80 -1.04 12.74
C LYS A 198 10.24 -2.29 13.43
N GLY A 199 10.03 -3.35 12.67
CA GLY A 199 9.36 -4.56 13.16
C GLY A 199 7.84 -4.40 13.27
N VAL A 200 7.27 -3.26 12.87
CA VAL A 200 5.82 -3.06 12.78
C VAL A 200 5.41 -3.13 11.31
N PHE A 201 5.66 -2.09 10.54
CA PHE A 201 5.45 -2.10 9.08
C PHE A 201 6.72 -1.74 8.31
N THR A 202 7.86 -1.53 8.97
CA THR A 202 9.16 -1.48 8.28
C THR A 202 10.04 -2.63 8.73
N HIS A 203 10.96 -3.05 7.86
CA HIS A 203 11.95 -4.06 8.20
C HIS A 203 12.88 -3.57 9.32
N HIS A 204 13.46 -4.49 10.11
CA HIS A 204 14.37 -4.11 11.20
C HIS A 204 15.63 -3.34 10.76
N ASN A 205 16.03 -3.50 9.49
CA ASN A 205 17.26 -2.96 8.93
C ASN A 205 17.06 -1.78 7.96
N ALA A 206 15.83 -1.34 7.74
CA ALA A 206 15.52 -0.22 6.85
C ALA A 206 14.49 0.70 7.49
N ASN A 207 14.50 1.98 7.13
CA ASN A 207 13.43 2.89 7.53
C ASN A 207 12.29 2.92 6.52
N TRP A 208 12.29 2.01 5.54
CA TRP A 208 11.26 1.92 4.52
C TRP A 208 10.72 0.49 4.39
N HIS A 209 9.51 0.39 3.86
CA HIS A 209 8.90 -0.83 3.32
C HIS A 209 8.36 -0.48 1.95
N MET A 210 8.70 -1.26 0.93
CA MET A 210 8.31 -1.00 -0.46
C MET A 210 7.69 -2.22 -1.12
N HIS A 211 6.60 -1.98 -1.85
CA HIS A 211 5.98 -2.93 -2.76
C HIS A 211 5.95 -2.31 -4.16
N PHE A 212 5.87 -3.12 -5.20
CA PHE A 212 5.86 -2.63 -6.58
C PHE A 212 4.76 -3.30 -7.40
N ARG A 213 4.44 -2.69 -8.55
CA ARG A 213 3.73 -3.30 -9.67
C ARG A 213 4.44 -3.00 -10.99
N ALA A 214 4.46 -3.98 -11.89
CA ALA A 214 4.81 -3.75 -13.29
C ALA A 214 3.65 -3.03 -14.02
N LYS A 215 3.95 -2.20 -15.03
CA LYS A 215 2.92 -1.42 -15.75
C LYS A 215 1.92 -2.27 -16.52
N ASP A 216 2.30 -3.49 -16.92
CA ASP A 216 1.40 -4.45 -17.56
C ASP A 216 0.41 -5.11 -16.59
N GLN A 217 0.52 -4.82 -15.29
CA GLN A 217 -0.33 -5.28 -14.18
C GLN A 217 -0.31 -6.80 -13.95
N ASN A 218 0.60 -7.54 -14.60
CA ASN A 218 0.69 -8.99 -14.45
C ASN A 218 1.60 -9.40 -13.29
N LEU A 219 2.36 -8.46 -12.73
CA LEU A 219 3.28 -8.70 -11.62
C LEU A 219 3.19 -7.58 -10.59
N ALA A 220 2.99 -7.97 -9.34
CA ALA A 220 3.11 -7.10 -8.18
C ALA A 220 3.59 -7.92 -6.99
N GLY A 221 4.25 -7.28 -6.03
CA GLY A 221 4.79 -7.99 -4.87
C GLY A 221 5.63 -7.13 -3.96
N HIS A 222 6.26 -7.78 -2.99
CA HIS A 222 7.23 -7.18 -2.11
C HIS A 222 8.51 -6.86 -2.88
N LEU A 223 9.12 -5.69 -2.61
CA LEU A 223 10.40 -5.30 -3.17
C LEU A 223 11.51 -5.57 -2.14
N ASP A 224 12.39 -6.54 -2.46
CA ASP A 224 13.53 -6.90 -1.61
C ASP A 224 14.76 -6.04 -1.87
N ASP A 225 15.00 -5.72 -3.14
CA ASP A 225 16.14 -4.92 -3.59
C ASP A 225 15.80 -4.14 -4.87
N LEU A 226 16.47 -3.02 -5.09
CA LEU A 226 16.23 -2.11 -6.19
C LEU A 226 17.53 -1.49 -6.71
N LEU A 227 17.75 -1.66 -8.01
CA LEU A 227 18.68 -0.85 -8.80
C LEU A 227 17.88 0.13 -9.65
N LEU A 228 17.94 1.40 -9.24
CA LEU A 228 17.28 2.51 -9.91
C LEU A 228 17.79 2.64 -11.35
N GLY A 229 16.86 2.91 -12.27
CA GLY A 229 17.21 3.37 -13.62
C GLY A 229 17.45 4.87 -13.67
N GLU A 230 17.82 5.32 -14.86
CA GLU A 230 18.05 6.74 -15.08
C GLU A 230 16.73 7.50 -15.11
N TYR A 231 16.71 8.71 -14.54
CA TYR A 231 15.58 9.64 -14.59
C TYR A 231 14.28 9.12 -13.98
N MET A 232 14.35 8.17 -13.04
CA MET A 232 13.19 7.81 -12.23
C MET A 232 12.71 9.02 -11.41
N THR A 233 11.42 9.02 -11.08
CA THR A 233 10.76 10.09 -10.33
C THR A 233 10.42 9.62 -8.93
N LEU A 234 10.84 10.39 -7.92
CA LEU A 234 10.34 10.29 -6.55
C LEU A 234 9.08 11.17 -6.44
N LYS A 235 8.02 10.61 -5.88
CA LYS A 235 6.81 11.34 -5.52
C LYS A 235 6.66 11.40 -4.00
N LEU A 236 6.45 12.60 -3.50
CA LEU A 236 6.20 12.88 -2.08
C LEU A 236 4.81 13.50 -1.91
N PRO A 237 4.12 13.29 -0.79
CA PRO A 237 2.84 13.93 -0.55
C PRO A 237 3.02 15.45 -0.44
N LYS A 238 2.06 16.21 -0.98
CA LYS A 238 1.97 17.66 -0.67
C LYS A 238 1.33 17.93 0.70
N GLN A 239 0.51 16.97 1.16
CA GLN A 239 -0.20 17.00 2.44
C GLN A 239 -0.51 15.57 2.89
N LEU A 240 -0.58 15.36 4.21
CA LEU A 240 -0.92 14.09 4.87
C LEU A 240 -1.95 14.31 5.97
#